data_AF-A0A920PSK0-F1
#
_entry.id   AF-A0A920PSK0-F1
#
_cell.length_a   1.000
_cell.length_b   1.000
_cell.length_c   1.000
_cell.angle_alpha   90.00
_cell.angle_beta   90.00
_cell.angle_gamma   90.00
#
_symmetry.space_group_name_H-M   'P 1'
#
loop_
_entity.id
_entity.type
_entity.pdbx_description
1 polymer ?
#
loop_
_entity_poly.entity_id
_entity_poly.type
_entity_poly.pdbx_seq_one_letter_code
_entity_poly.pdbx_strand_id
1 'polypeptide(L)'
;MPAYSNEPLEKDKHLSASSKSTEHTLLDMGADEFTIGKPHPMVDSSLRVERILSEAQDPTVAVILLDCILGYVGSNDPGGEIALAIIDAKKIAKQRGDELTVVVSICGTEIDHQGLDQQVAVLEQAGAIVFKSGFQSAEYAVQLLSGRSN
;
A
#
# COMPACT_ATOMS: atom_id res chain seq x y z
N MET A 1 -6.24 -5.12 16.67
CA MET A 1 -6.74 -6.00 15.60
C MET A 1 -5.56 -6.85 15.15
N PRO A 2 -5.64 -8.20 15.16
CA PRO A 2 -4.52 -9.05 14.75
C PRO A 2 -4.24 -8.88 13.25
N ALA A 3 -2.98 -8.99 12.84
CA ALA A 3 -2.57 -9.00 11.45
C ALA A 3 -1.45 -10.02 11.23
N TYR A 4 -1.46 -10.67 10.07
CA TYR A 4 -0.40 -11.57 9.61
C TYR A 4 0.66 -10.79 8.84
N SER A 5 1.90 -11.27 8.87
CA SER A 5 3.01 -10.66 8.12
C SER A 5 4.03 -11.71 7.67
N ASN A 6 4.76 -11.40 6.60
CA ASN A 6 5.95 -12.15 6.20
C ASN A 6 7.15 -11.83 7.12
N GLU A 7 7.15 -10.65 7.72
CA GLU A 7 8.07 -10.24 8.79
C GLU A 7 7.25 -9.91 10.06
N PRO A 8 6.72 -10.92 10.78
CA PRO A 8 5.81 -10.67 11.89
C PRO A 8 6.55 -10.32 13.19
N LEU A 9 5.96 -9.45 14.00
CA LEU A 9 6.42 -9.17 15.36
C LEU A 9 6.16 -10.37 16.30
N GLU A 10 5.03 -11.06 16.08
CA GLU A 10 4.60 -12.24 16.85
C GLU A 10 4.75 -13.50 15.99
N LYS A 11 5.43 -14.53 16.49
CA LYS A 11 5.76 -15.73 15.69
C LYS A 11 4.55 -16.49 15.15
N ASP A 12 3.41 -16.46 15.84
CA ASP A 12 2.17 -17.11 15.42
C ASP A 12 1.40 -16.30 14.36
N LYS A 13 1.88 -15.12 13.99
CA LYS A 13 1.34 -14.25 12.93
C LYS A 13 2.10 -14.33 11.62
N HIS A 14 2.94 -15.35 11.45
CA HIS A 14 3.66 -15.57 10.21
C HIS A 14 2.72 -15.99 9.06
N LEU A 15 2.87 -15.38 7.90
CA LEU A 15 2.15 -15.78 6.68
C LEU A 15 2.70 -17.10 6.14
N SER A 16 1.83 -18.02 5.76
CA SER A 16 2.28 -19.27 5.13
C SER A 16 2.80 -19.08 3.70
N ALA A 17 2.33 -18.05 3.00
CA ALA A 17 2.80 -17.64 1.69
C ALA A 17 2.58 -16.14 1.46
N SER A 18 3.64 -15.38 1.17
CA SER A 18 3.57 -13.92 0.99
C SER A 18 2.84 -13.48 -0.28
N SER A 19 2.58 -14.42 -1.20
CA SER A 19 1.78 -14.19 -2.40
C SER A 19 0.27 -14.09 -2.15
N LYS A 20 -0.22 -14.43 -0.94
CA LYS A 20 -1.64 -14.40 -0.61
C LYS A 20 -1.89 -13.83 0.78
N SER A 21 -2.75 -12.83 0.87
CA SER A 21 -3.22 -12.29 2.15
C SER A 21 -4.04 -13.31 2.93
N THR A 22 -3.90 -13.29 4.26
CA THR A 22 -4.74 -14.00 5.22
C THR A 22 -5.31 -12.98 6.19
N GLU A 23 -6.64 -12.85 6.25
CA GLU A 23 -7.33 -11.82 7.05
C GLU A 23 -6.69 -10.43 6.87
N HIS A 24 -6.36 -9.72 7.95
CA HIS A 24 -5.52 -8.53 7.87
C HIS A 24 -4.07 -8.93 7.65
N THR A 25 -3.46 -8.38 6.60
CA THR A 25 -2.11 -8.73 6.19
C THR A 25 -1.27 -7.46 6.04
N LEU A 26 -0.08 -7.46 6.65
CA LEU A 26 0.99 -6.49 6.42
C LEU A 26 2.09 -7.20 5.65
N LEU A 27 2.66 -6.55 4.64
CA LEU A 27 3.75 -7.12 3.88
C LEU A 27 4.91 -6.18 3.76
N ASP A 28 6.07 -6.67 4.18
CA ASP A 28 7.34 -6.09 3.80
C ASP A 28 7.73 -6.62 2.42
N MET A 29 7.40 -5.85 1.39
CA MET A 29 7.80 -6.18 0.02
C MET A 29 9.30 -5.94 -0.22
N GLY A 30 10.02 -5.29 0.71
CA GLY A 30 11.47 -5.15 0.67
C GLY A 30 12.24 -6.40 1.13
N ALA A 31 11.55 -7.37 1.74
CA ALA A 31 12.15 -8.62 2.19
C ALA A 31 12.79 -9.42 1.04
N ASP A 32 13.79 -10.24 1.37
CA ASP A 32 14.61 -10.99 0.41
C ASP A 32 13.77 -11.80 -0.59
N GLU A 33 12.66 -12.39 -0.15
CA GLU A 33 11.78 -13.19 -1.00
C GLU A 33 11.19 -12.43 -2.20
N PHE A 34 11.09 -11.10 -2.11
CA PHE A 34 10.59 -10.24 -3.18
C PHE A 34 11.71 -9.61 -4.01
N THR A 35 12.94 -9.57 -3.51
CA THR A 35 14.06 -8.84 -4.11
C THR A 35 15.13 -9.73 -4.74
N ILE A 36 15.04 -11.05 -4.61
CA ILE A 36 15.93 -11.99 -5.32
C ILE A 36 15.80 -11.81 -6.84
N GLY A 37 16.85 -11.28 -7.46
CA GLY A 37 16.94 -11.09 -8.91
C GLY A 37 16.07 -9.95 -9.46
N LYS A 38 15.53 -9.08 -8.59
CA LYS A 38 14.67 -7.95 -8.94
C LYS A 38 15.12 -6.69 -8.20
N PRO A 39 14.88 -5.47 -8.72
CA PRO A 39 15.10 -4.25 -7.96
C PRO A 39 14.24 -4.22 -6.69
N HIS A 40 14.73 -3.54 -5.65
CA HIS A 40 13.95 -3.33 -4.43
C HIS A 40 12.68 -2.52 -4.74
N PRO A 41 11.51 -2.78 -4.12
CA PRO A 41 10.25 -2.07 -4.45
C PRO A 41 10.22 -0.57 -4.17
N MET A 42 11.22 -0.03 -3.50
CA MET A 42 11.41 1.42 -3.40
C MET A 42 12.02 2.03 -4.67
N VAL A 43 12.75 1.24 -5.45
CA VAL A 43 13.42 1.64 -6.69
C VAL A 43 12.52 1.39 -7.90
N ASP A 44 11.78 0.28 -7.90
CA ASP A 44 10.87 -0.12 -8.97
C ASP A 44 9.55 -0.65 -8.40
N SER A 45 8.43 0.00 -8.72
CA SER A 45 7.14 -0.36 -8.13
C SER A 45 6.41 -1.50 -8.84
N SER A 46 7.00 -2.21 -9.81
CA SER A 46 6.28 -3.23 -10.61
C SER A 46 5.59 -4.29 -9.74
N LEU A 47 6.30 -4.81 -8.73
CA LEU A 47 5.73 -5.78 -7.79
C LEU A 47 4.63 -5.18 -6.92
N ARG A 48 4.76 -3.89 -6.55
CA ARG A 48 3.73 -3.17 -5.77
C ARG A 48 2.46 -3.01 -6.60
N VAL A 49 2.60 -2.64 -7.87
CA VAL A 49 1.50 -2.51 -8.84
C VAL A 49 0.78 -3.85 -9.02
N GLU A 50 1.52 -4.93 -9.27
CA GLU A 50 0.96 -6.28 -9.36
C GLU A 50 0.18 -6.65 -8.09
N ARG A 51 0.76 -6.36 -6.92
CA ARG A 51 0.12 -6.67 -5.64
C ARG A 51 -1.14 -5.85 -5.40
N ILE A 52 -1.12 -4.54 -5.65
CA ILE A 52 -2.28 -3.65 -5.52
C ILE A 52 -3.45 -4.18 -6.36
N LEU A 53 -3.18 -4.53 -7.62
CA LEU A 53 -4.20 -5.04 -8.53
C LEU A 53 -4.70 -6.43 -8.11
N SER A 54 -3.83 -7.30 -7.60
CA SER A 54 -4.22 -8.61 -7.07
C SER A 54 -5.15 -8.49 -5.87
N GLU A 55 -4.81 -7.65 -4.89
CA GLU A 55 -5.66 -7.40 -3.71
C GLU A 55 -7.00 -6.78 -4.12
N ALA A 56 -6.98 -5.89 -5.11
CA ALA A 56 -8.20 -5.27 -5.59
C ALA A 56 -9.19 -6.27 -6.21
N GLN A 57 -8.75 -7.44 -6.67
CA GLN A 57 -9.63 -8.51 -7.19
C GLN A 57 -10.35 -9.28 -6.08
N ASP A 58 -9.85 -9.24 -4.85
CA ASP A 58 -10.47 -9.95 -3.73
C ASP A 58 -11.62 -9.11 -3.14
N PRO A 59 -12.88 -9.60 -3.18
CA PRO A 59 -14.03 -8.87 -2.65
C PRO A 59 -14.01 -8.70 -1.12
N THR A 60 -13.14 -9.46 -0.41
CA THR A 60 -12.99 -9.33 1.05
C THR A 60 -12.08 -8.16 1.44
N VAL A 61 -11.33 -7.58 0.48
CA VAL A 61 -10.42 -6.45 0.73
C VAL A 61 -11.19 -5.14 0.72
N ALA A 62 -11.41 -4.59 1.91
CA ALA A 62 -12.05 -3.29 2.10
C ALA A 62 -11.07 -2.10 2.04
N VAL A 63 -9.81 -2.32 2.45
CA VAL A 63 -8.79 -1.27 2.59
C VAL A 63 -7.45 -1.81 2.08
N ILE A 64 -6.77 -1.03 1.23
CA ILE A 64 -5.35 -1.21 0.89
C ILE A 64 -4.56 -0.07 1.54
N LEU A 65 -3.63 -0.41 2.42
CA LEU A 65 -2.73 0.52 3.07
C LEU A 65 -1.34 0.42 2.43
N LEU A 66 -0.81 1.54 1.95
CA LEU A 66 0.49 1.62 1.27
C LEU A 66 1.39 2.64 1.96
N ASP A 67 2.69 2.47 1.81
CA ASP A 67 3.67 3.52 2.07
C ASP A 67 4.18 4.14 0.75
N CYS A 68 4.63 5.38 0.79
CA CYS A 68 5.33 6.05 -0.29
C CYS A 68 6.55 6.74 0.31
N ILE A 69 7.74 6.23 0.01
CA ILE A 69 8.98 6.69 0.63
C ILE A 69 9.78 7.49 -0.40
N LEU A 70 10.10 8.73 -0.06
CA LEU A 70 10.94 9.62 -0.87
C LEU A 70 12.41 9.50 -0.44
N GLY A 71 13.29 10.15 -1.19
CA GLY A 71 14.73 10.20 -0.89
C GLY A 71 15.60 9.57 -1.97
N TYR A 72 16.92 9.73 -1.81
CA TYR A 72 17.91 9.49 -2.88
C TYR A 72 17.96 8.07 -3.46
N VAL A 73 17.56 7.06 -2.69
CA VAL A 73 17.68 5.64 -3.11
C VAL A 73 16.36 5.13 -3.71
N GLY A 74 15.29 5.92 -3.66
CA GLY A 74 14.00 5.55 -4.23
C GLY A 74 13.87 5.89 -5.71
N SER A 75 12.72 5.52 -6.29
CA SER A 75 12.28 6.01 -7.59
C SER A 75 12.27 7.54 -7.64
N ASN A 76 12.43 8.09 -8.85
CA ASN A 76 12.26 9.52 -9.12
C ASN A 76 10.79 9.97 -9.00
N ASP A 77 9.82 9.05 -9.11
CA ASP A 77 8.39 9.34 -9.06
C ASP A 77 7.58 8.20 -8.40
N PRO A 78 7.82 7.92 -7.10
CA PRO A 78 7.25 6.75 -6.43
C PRO A 78 5.72 6.78 -6.35
N GLY A 79 5.12 7.96 -6.16
CA GLY A 79 3.68 8.15 -6.15
C GLY A 79 3.06 8.00 -7.54
N GLY A 80 3.71 8.53 -8.58
CA GLY A 80 3.27 8.37 -9.97
C GLY A 80 3.30 6.92 -10.44
N GLU A 81 4.31 6.14 -10.05
CA GLU A 81 4.43 4.73 -10.40
C GLU A 81 3.26 3.87 -9.90
N ILE A 82 2.70 4.18 -8.74
CA ILE A 82 1.56 3.44 -8.17
C ILE A 82 0.19 4.08 -8.46
N ALA A 83 0.15 5.33 -8.91
CA ALA A 83 -1.09 6.10 -9.10
C ALA A 83 -2.09 5.41 -10.03
N LEU A 84 -1.63 4.88 -11.17
CA LEU A 84 -2.51 4.15 -12.10
C LEU A 84 -3.08 2.87 -11.47
N ALA A 85 -2.27 2.14 -10.70
CA ALA A 85 -2.71 0.94 -10.01
C ALA A 85 -3.78 1.24 -8.96
N ILE A 86 -3.66 2.36 -8.24
CA ILE A 86 -4.68 2.84 -7.28
C ILE A 86 -6.00 3.13 -8.01
N ILE A 87 -5.94 3.87 -9.12
CA ILE A 87 -7.12 4.18 -9.94
C ILE A 87 -7.82 2.90 -10.41
N ASP A 88 -7.05 1.96 -10.94
CA ASP A 88 -7.60 0.72 -11.50
C ASP A 88 -8.11 -0.22 -10.40
N ALA A 89 -7.43 -0.32 -9.26
CA ALA A 89 -7.90 -1.05 -8.09
C ALA A 89 -9.29 -0.58 -7.65
N LYS A 90 -9.49 0.73 -7.55
CA LYS A 90 -10.79 1.31 -7.19
C LYS A 90 -11.85 1.06 -8.25
N LYS A 91 -11.51 1.09 -9.54
CA LYS A 91 -12.44 0.73 -10.63
C LYS A 91 -12.85 -0.74 -10.55
N ILE A 92 -11.90 -1.65 -10.31
CA ILE A 92 -12.15 -3.08 -10.17
C ILE A 92 -13.18 -3.33 -9.06
N ALA A 93 -12.96 -2.76 -7.87
CA ALA A 93 -13.90 -2.89 -6.76
C ALA A 93 -15.28 -2.31 -7.11
N LYS A 94 -15.33 -1.11 -7.68
CA LYS A 94 -16.58 -0.45 -8.09
C LYS A 94 -17.37 -1.26 -9.11
N GLN A 95 -16.70 -1.92 -10.06
CA GLN A 95 -17.37 -2.76 -11.07
C GLN A 95 -18.06 -3.99 -10.46
N ARG A 96 -17.58 -4.49 -9.32
CA ARG A 96 -18.24 -5.55 -8.57
C ARG A 96 -19.37 -5.06 -7.65
N GLY A 97 -19.46 -3.75 -7.43
CA GLY A 97 -20.38 -3.15 -6.46
C GLY A 97 -19.79 -2.97 -5.06
N ASP A 98 -18.49 -3.19 -4.90
CA ASP A 98 -17.78 -3.03 -3.63
C ASP A 98 -17.18 -1.62 -3.50
N GLU A 99 -16.84 -1.23 -2.27
CA GLU A 99 -16.09 -0.02 -1.99
C GLU A 99 -14.70 -0.34 -1.42
N LEU A 100 -13.67 -0.04 -2.22
CA LEU A 100 -12.26 -0.13 -1.84
C LEU A 100 -11.70 1.24 -1.47
N THR A 101 -11.22 1.38 -0.25
CA THR A 101 -10.48 2.56 0.19
C THR A 101 -8.98 2.32 0.09
N VAL A 102 -8.25 3.26 -0.50
CA VAL A 102 -6.78 3.23 -0.54
C VAL A 102 -6.24 4.32 0.37
N VAL A 103 -5.40 3.95 1.32
CA VAL A 103 -4.75 4.85 2.28
C VAL A 103 -3.24 4.79 2.02
N VAL A 104 -2.59 5.95 1.96
CA VAL A 104 -1.14 6.03 1.74
C VAL A 104 -0.48 6.83 2.86
N SER A 105 0.56 6.27 3.46
CA SER A 105 1.49 7.03 4.29
C SER A 105 2.67 7.49 3.44
N ILE A 106 2.84 8.79 3.25
CA ILE A 106 4.02 9.34 2.59
C ILE A 106 5.08 9.74 3.62
N CYS A 107 6.33 9.32 3.40
CA CYS A 107 7.48 9.67 4.22
C CYS A 107 8.54 10.35 3.33
N GLY A 108 8.86 11.59 3.65
CA GLY A 108 9.77 12.43 2.89
C GLY A 108 9.68 13.88 3.35
N THR A 109 10.48 14.73 2.73
CA THR A 109 10.63 16.15 3.07
C THR A 109 10.43 17.02 1.84
N GLU A 110 10.21 18.32 2.04
CA GLU A 110 10.05 19.29 0.95
C GLU A 110 11.32 19.47 0.11
N ILE A 111 12.48 19.04 0.61
CA ILE A 111 13.77 19.12 -0.08
C ILE A 111 14.10 17.86 -0.89
N ASP A 112 13.30 16.80 -0.76
CA ASP A 112 13.48 15.59 -1.56
C ASP A 112 13.20 15.86 -3.04
N HIS A 113 14.05 15.32 -3.91
CA HIS A 113 14.06 15.62 -5.34
C HIS A 113 12.77 15.19 -6.07
N GLN A 114 12.03 14.23 -5.50
CA GLN A 114 10.73 13.79 -6.02
C GLN A 114 9.62 14.84 -5.85
N GLY A 115 9.80 15.81 -4.94
CA GLY A 115 8.82 16.85 -4.64
C GLY A 115 7.65 16.34 -3.79
N LEU A 116 7.73 16.52 -2.46
CA LEU A 116 6.72 15.99 -1.52
C LEU A 116 5.28 16.38 -1.89
N ASP A 117 5.03 17.66 -2.16
CA ASP A 117 3.68 18.14 -2.43
C ASP A 117 3.14 17.63 -3.78
N GLN A 118 4.02 17.46 -4.78
CA GLN A 118 3.66 16.87 -6.07
C GLN A 118 3.27 15.40 -5.90
N GLN A 119 4.05 14.64 -5.12
CA GLN A 119 3.77 13.24 -4.83
C GLN A 119 2.46 13.06 -4.06
N VAL A 120 2.19 13.92 -3.07
CA VAL A 120 0.90 13.96 -2.37
C VAL A 120 -0.25 14.21 -3.36
N ALA A 121 -0.14 15.25 -4.18
CA ALA A 121 -1.19 15.63 -5.12
C ALA A 121 -1.49 14.52 -6.13
N VAL A 122 -0.47 13.82 -6.64
CA VAL A 122 -0.63 12.69 -7.56
C VAL A 122 -1.40 11.55 -6.90
N LEU A 123 -1.06 11.20 -5.66
CA LEU A 123 -1.73 10.13 -4.92
C LEU A 123 -3.19 10.48 -4.57
N GLU A 124 -3.45 11.73 -4.16
CA GLU A 124 -4.81 12.21 -3.89
C GLU A 124 -5.66 12.25 -5.17
N GLN A 125 -5.09 12.68 -6.30
CA GLN A 125 -5.76 12.65 -7.61
C GLN A 125 -6.07 11.22 -8.07
N ALA A 126 -5.22 10.25 -7.73
CA ALA A 126 -5.49 8.83 -7.95
C ALA A 126 -6.62 8.28 -7.06
N GLY A 127 -7.05 9.06 -6.06
CA GLY A 127 -8.15 8.73 -5.15
C GLY A 127 -7.68 8.05 -3.87
N ALA A 128 -6.40 8.15 -3.52
CA ALA A 128 -5.91 7.74 -2.20
C ALA A 128 -6.17 8.82 -1.14
N ILE A 129 -6.29 8.38 0.11
CA ILE A 129 -6.26 9.26 1.29
C ILE A 129 -4.83 9.27 1.83
N VAL A 130 -4.18 10.43 1.80
CA VAL A 130 -2.74 10.54 2.09
C VAL A 130 -2.50 11.11 3.49
N PHE A 131 -1.63 10.46 4.25
CA PHE A 131 -1.14 10.92 5.54
C PHE A 131 0.39 11.08 5.49
N LYS A 132 0.93 12.06 6.22
CA LYS A 132 2.38 12.24 6.42
C LYS A 132 2.91 11.44 7.63
N SER A 133 2.16 10.46 8.11
CA SER A 133 2.48 9.65 9.29
C SER A 133 1.95 8.23 9.13
N GLY A 134 2.85 7.25 9.26
CA GLY A 134 2.50 5.83 9.23
C GLY A 134 1.60 5.40 10.39
N PHE A 135 1.72 6.08 11.54
CA PHE A 135 0.83 5.83 12.67
C PHE A 135 -0.60 6.30 12.36
N GLN A 136 -0.75 7.53 11.86
CA GLN A 136 -2.08 8.08 11.55
C GLN A 136 -2.77 7.33 10.41
N SER A 137 -2.01 6.91 9.38
CA SER A 137 -2.58 6.11 8.28
C SER A 137 -3.06 4.74 8.77
N ALA A 138 -2.30 4.08 9.64
CA ALA A 138 -2.67 2.79 10.22
C ALA A 138 -3.90 2.92 11.14
N GLU A 139 -3.93 3.92 12.02
CA GLU A 139 -5.11 4.21 12.86
C GLU A 139 -6.35 4.46 12.00
N TYR A 140 -6.22 5.24 10.94
CA TYR A 140 -7.33 5.52 10.03
C TYR A 140 -7.82 4.26 9.32
N ALA A 141 -6.91 3.40 8.83
CA ALA A 141 -7.28 2.12 8.22
C ALA A 141 -8.04 1.21 9.20
N VAL A 142 -7.63 1.16 10.47
CA VAL A 142 -8.33 0.42 11.52
C VAL A 142 -9.72 1.00 11.81
N GLN A 143 -9.86 2.33 11.84
CA GLN A 143 -11.15 2.99 12.02
C GLN A 143 -12.14 2.68 10.89
N LEU A 144 -11.67 2.67 9.63
CA LEU A 144 -12.49 2.29 8.48
C LEU A 144 -13.04 0.87 8.61
N LEU A 145 -12.22 -0.07 9.08
CA LEU A 145 -12.62 -1.47 9.26
C LEU A 145 -13.55 -1.65 10.47
N SER A 146 -13.31 -0.91 11.54
CA SER A 146 -14.14 -0.93 12.75
C SER A 146 -15.52 -0.31 12.51
N GLY A 147 -15.60 0.76 11.71
CA GLY A 147 -16.86 1.41 11.31
C GLY A 147 -17.67 0.62 10.28
N ARG A 148 -17.05 -0.36 9.59
CA ARG A 148 -17.71 -1.30 8.67
C ARG A 148 -18.29 -2.53 9.39
N SER A 149 -18.13 -2.62 10.71
CA SER A 149 -18.74 -3.67 11.54
C SER A 149 -20.21 -3.34 11.84
N ASN A 150 -21.06 -3.45 10.81
CA ASN A 150 -22.51 -3.78 10.81
C ASN A 150 -23.17 -3.30 9.52
#